data_AF-A0A1B0G4V0-F1
#
_entry.id   AF-A0A1B0G4V0-F1
#
_cell.length_a   1.000
_cell.length_b   1.000
_cell.length_c   1.000
_cell.angle_alpha   90.00
_cell.angle_beta   90.00
_cell.angle_gamma   90.00
#
_symmetry.space_group_name_H-M   'P 1'
#
loop_
_entity.id
_entity.type
_entity.pdbx_description
1 polymer ?
#
loop_
_entity_poly.entity_id
_entity_poly.type
_entity_poly.pdbx_seq_one_letter_code
_entity_poly.pdbx_strand_id
1 'polypeptide(L)'
;MESEYTLEHFGFSANQISLERRSYVEKCLDMLLDTIIQRLVNSEETINLFAKEKDYVIKNVLKSMESHLSKIDDLDNKLFSVPGYVLLPRDWDHMKENTERDEEEQEQKVQELKQEFLQVENAKYDALKDIYADEIAAQDELKQMLHSYNNKISAHSLLAALAVREDLGTNAQAFSRKHPLACWLSTMLVIFSGAMVANALLGEPILAPLKNTPQLLVGTAVWYMVFYTPFDIGYKIGKFLPVKLVASAMKEIYRAKKVYDGVTHAAKLYPNAWIIMIIIGTIKGNGAGFTKLLERLIRGAWTPTAMEFMQPSFYTKASLLASIIFVLDKKTDWMSAPHALVYFGIVIFLVYFKLSSILLGIHDPFLPFENLFCAIFFGGIWDSLAKILGRGQIKEGEGKDAKKSN
;
A
#
# COMPACT_ATOMS: atom_id res chain seq x y z
N MET A 1 -32.80 39.12 49.23
CA MET A 1 -33.27 37.86 48.64
C MET A 1 -34.46 38.20 47.76
N GLU A 2 -34.18 38.71 46.57
CA GLU A 2 -35.15 38.61 45.47
C GLU A 2 -35.10 37.16 45.00
N SER A 3 -36.28 36.58 44.79
CA SER A 3 -36.49 35.19 44.39
C SER A 3 -35.58 34.79 43.23
N GLU A 4 -34.70 33.81 43.44
CA GLU A 4 -33.72 33.27 42.47
C GLU A 4 -34.33 32.62 41.21
N TYR A 5 -35.67 32.63 41.07
CA TYR A 5 -36.38 32.05 39.93
C TYR A 5 -37.59 32.90 39.53
N THR A 6 -37.38 34.18 39.22
CA THR A 6 -38.35 34.95 38.41
C THR A 6 -38.20 34.54 36.94
N LEU A 7 -39.29 34.06 36.32
CA LEU A 7 -39.34 33.59 34.93
C LEU A 7 -38.77 34.59 33.91
N GLU A 8 -38.77 35.88 34.25
CA GLU A 8 -38.26 36.98 33.41
C GLU A 8 -36.73 36.95 33.20
N HIS A 9 -36.01 36.17 34.00
CA HIS A 9 -34.55 36.01 33.93
C HIS A 9 -34.10 34.67 33.36
N PHE A 10 -35.02 33.82 32.88
CA PHE A 10 -34.70 32.56 32.20
C PHE A 10 -34.28 32.80 30.74
N GLY A 11 -33.27 33.63 30.52
CA GLY A 11 -32.80 33.99 29.19
C GLY A 11 -31.29 33.98 29.19
N PHE A 12 -30.71 32.93 28.60
CA PHE A 12 -29.28 32.63 28.44
C PHE A 12 -28.42 33.88 28.15
N SER A 13 -28.19 34.72 29.15
CA SER A 13 -27.53 36.01 29.01
C SER A 13 -26.22 35.99 29.74
N ALA A 14 -25.25 36.75 29.24
CA ALA A 14 -23.95 36.88 29.89
C ALA A 14 -24.10 37.26 31.37
N ASN A 15 -25.00 38.20 31.68
CA ASN A 15 -25.30 38.62 33.06
C ASN A 15 -25.83 37.48 33.94
N GLN A 16 -26.70 36.61 33.42
CA GLN A 16 -27.22 35.46 34.17
C GLN A 16 -26.10 34.46 34.46
N ILE A 17 -25.26 34.14 33.47
CA ILE A 17 -24.14 33.21 33.62
C ILE A 17 -23.13 33.74 34.65
N SER A 18 -22.84 35.03 34.63
CA SER A 18 -21.99 35.69 35.62
C SER A 18 -22.58 35.58 37.03
N LEU A 19 -23.90 35.75 37.17
CA LEU A 19 -24.60 35.68 38.46
C LEU A 19 -24.66 34.25 39.02
N GLU A 20 -24.95 33.26 38.17
CA GLU A 20 -24.92 31.83 38.54
C GLU A 20 -23.52 31.39 38.96
N ARG A 21 -22.49 31.86 38.25
CA ARG A 21 -21.09 31.56 38.60
C ARG A 21 -20.71 32.12 39.96
N ARG A 22 -21.12 33.37 40.27
CA ARG A 22 -20.89 34.00 41.57
C ARG A 22 -21.58 33.20 42.70
N SER A 23 -22.84 32.80 42.51
CA SER A 23 -23.58 31.95 43.45
C SER A 23 -22.92 30.58 43.63
N TYR A 24 -22.42 29.98 42.55
CA TYR A 24 -21.71 28.70 42.60
C TYR A 24 -20.41 28.79 43.41
N VAL A 25 -19.62 29.86 43.22
CA VAL A 25 -18.40 30.10 44.00
C VAL A 25 -18.70 30.27 45.48
N GLU A 26 -19.75 31.03 45.82
CA GLU A 26 -20.21 31.20 47.21
C GLU A 26 -20.57 29.84 47.84
N LYS A 27 -21.33 29.01 47.12
CA LYS A 27 -21.72 27.66 47.57
C LYS A 27 -20.52 26.72 47.74
N CYS A 28 -19.52 26.81 46.85
CA CYS A 28 -18.29 26.03 46.98
C CYS A 28 -17.47 26.44 48.20
N LEU A 29 -17.38 27.75 48.48
CA LEU A 29 -16.72 28.26 49.69
C LEU A 29 -17.45 27.81 50.95
N ASP A 30 -18.78 27.84 50.92
CA ASP A 30 -19.64 27.40 52.01
C ASP A 30 -19.40 25.93 52.39
N MET A 31 -19.42 25.02 51.40
CA MET A 31 -19.13 23.59 51.59
C MET A 31 -17.70 23.31 52.04
N LEU A 32 -16.71 24.04 51.51
CA LEU A 32 -15.32 23.88 51.90
C LEU A 32 -15.10 24.27 53.36
N LEU A 33 -15.69 25.39 53.78
CA LEU A 33 -15.60 25.85 55.16
C LEU A 33 -16.30 24.90 56.12
N ASP A 34 -17.46 24.34 55.75
CA ASP A 34 -18.12 23.30 56.56
C ASP A 34 -17.23 22.08 56.75
N THR A 35 -16.57 21.63 55.67
CA THR A 35 -15.66 20.48 55.71
C THR A 35 -14.45 20.75 56.60
N ILE A 36 -13.91 21.98 56.57
CA ILE A 36 -12.77 22.38 57.41
C ILE A 36 -13.18 22.48 58.88
N ILE A 37 -14.33 23.10 59.18
CA ILE A 37 -14.86 23.22 60.55
C ILE A 37 -15.10 21.83 61.16
N GLN A 38 -15.69 20.91 60.39
CA GLN A 38 -15.91 19.53 60.82
C GLN A 38 -14.62 18.73 61.06
N ARG A 39 -13.52 19.05 60.36
CA ARG A 39 -12.22 18.36 60.55
C ARG A 39 -11.37 18.91 61.68
N LEU A 40 -11.52 20.19 62.03
CA LEU A 40 -10.67 20.84 63.02
C LEU A 40 -11.17 20.69 64.45
N VAL A 41 -12.47 20.44 64.67
CA VAL A 41 -13.06 20.53 66.01
C VAL A 41 -14.05 19.39 66.29
N ASN A 42 -13.89 18.73 67.44
CA ASN A 42 -14.70 17.57 67.86
C ASN A 42 -15.76 17.91 68.94
N SER A 43 -16.04 19.20 69.21
CA SER A 43 -17.03 19.65 70.20
C SER A 43 -18.11 20.52 69.53
N GLU A 44 -19.40 20.20 69.77
CA GLU A 44 -20.56 20.87 69.15
C GLU A 44 -20.65 22.38 69.48
N GLU A 45 -20.23 22.80 70.67
CA GLU A 45 -20.30 24.20 71.09
C GLU A 45 -19.37 25.10 70.25
N THR A 46 -18.18 24.60 69.92
CA THR A 46 -17.19 25.34 69.14
C THR A 46 -17.54 25.35 67.65
N ILE A 47 -18.17 24.29 67.13
CA ILE A 47 -18.70 24.25 65.76
C ILE A 47 -19.75 25.35 65.56
N ASN A 48 -20.66 25.51 66.53
CA ASN A 48 -21.67 26.57 66.49
C ASN A 48 -21.10 27.99 66.58
N LEU A 49 -19.95 28.17 67.24
CA LEU A 49 -19.24 29.46 67.27
C LEU A 49 -18.60 29.77 65.91
N PHE A 50 -17.92 28.80 65.29
CA PHE A 50 -17.31 28.99 63.97
C PHE A 50 -18.33 29.13 62.84
N ALA A 51 -19.49 28.47 62.94
CA ALA A 51 -20.58 28.64 62.00
C ALA A 51 -21.13 30.07 61.96
N LYS A 52 -21.10 30.80 63.09
CA LYS A 52 -21.53 32.22 63.15
C LYS A 52 -20.56 33.17 62.45
N GLU A 53 -19.26 32.84 62.43
CA GLU A 53 -18.22 33.63 61.75
C GLU A 53 -18.03 33.24 60.27
N LYS A 54 -18.64 32.13 59.84
CA LYS A 54 -18.54 31.58 58.48
C LYS A 54 -18.94 32.60 57.40
N ASP A 55 -20.09 33.24 57.57
CA ASP A 55 -20.60 34.24 56.62
C ASP A 55 -19.66 35.44 56.48
N TYR A 56 -19.00 35.82 57.58
CA TYR A 56 -18.02 36.91 57.58
C TYR A 56 -16.75 36.53 56.80
N VAL A 57 -16.28 35.29 56.95
CA VAL A 57 -15.14 34.75 56.21
C VAL A 57 -15.47 34.66 54.72
N ILE A 58 -16.63 34.11 54.34
CA ILE A 58 -17.07 34.01 52.94
C ILE A 58 -17.10 35.39 52.29
N LYS A 59 -17.68 36.39 52.95
CA LYS A 59 -17.72 37.77 52.43
C LYS A 59 -16.33 38.37 52.23
N ASN A 60 -15.40 38.14 53.15
CA ASN A 60 -14.02 38.64 53.00
C ASN A 60 -13.27 37.95 51.86
N VAL A 61 -13.47 36.64 51.67
CA VAL A 61 -12.88 35.89 50.57
C VAL A 61 -13.45 36.35 49.22
N LEU A 62 -14.78 36.48 49.11
CA LEU A 62 -15.43 37.01 47.91
C LEU A 62 -14.96 38.42 47.58
N LYS A 63 -14.83 39.30 48.59
CA LYS A 63 -14.31 40.66 48.41
C LYS A 63 -12.86 40.68 47.89
N SER A 64 -12.03 39.73 48.33
CA SER A 64 -10.67 39.56 47.81
C SER A 64 -10.67 39.09 46.35
N MET A 65 -11.65 38.27 45.97
CA MET A 65 -11.79 37.70 44.62
C MET A 65 -12.52 38.61 43.62
N GLU A 66 -13.14 39.70 44.05
CA GLU A 66 -13.99 40.57 43.21
C GLU A 66 -13.26 41.10 41.96
N SER A 67 -11.96 41.43 42.09
CA SER A 67 -11.13 41.88 40.96
C SER A 67 -10.93 40.80 39.88
N HIS A 68 -10.98 39.52 40.26
CA HIS A 68 -10.90 38.41 39.33
C HIS A 68 -12.27 38.04 38.75
N LEU A 69 -13.33 38.07 39.57
CA LEU A 69 -14.69 37.79 39.12
C LEU A 69 -15.19 38.83 38.11
N SER A 70 -14.94 40.12 38.35
CA SER A 70 -15.27 41.19 37.41
C SER A 70 -14.61 41.03 36.03
N LYS A 71 -13.36 40.58 35.96
CA LYS A 71 -12.67 40.29 34.68
C LYS A 71 -13.29 39.12 33.93
N ILE A 72 -13.84 38.14 34.65
CA ILE A 72 -14.54 37.00 34.06
C ILE A 72 -15.91 37.45 33.53
N ASP A 73 -16.61 38.33 34.26
CA ASP A 73 -17.88 38.91 33.81
C ASP A 73 -17.70 39.74 32.52
N ASP A 74 -16.60 40.50 32.41
CA ASP A 74 -16.22 41.20 31.17
C ASP A 74 -15.93 40.25 30.01
N LEU A 75 -15.38 39.07 30.30
CA LEU A 75 -15.09 38.03 29.31
C LEU A 75 -16.38 37.37 28.80
N ASP A 76 -17.31 37.06 29.71
CA ASP A 76 -18.62 36.50 29.40
C ASP A 76 -19.41 37.46 28.50
N ASN A 77 -19.39 38.76 28.78
CA ASN A 77 -20.04 39.78 27.94
C ASN A 77 -19.46 39.88 26.52
N LYS A 78 -18.17 39.54 26.33
CA LYS A 78 -17.52 39.59 25.01
C LYS A 78 -17.70 38.31 24.19
N LEU A 79 -17.75 37.16 24.84
CA LEU A 79 -17.81 35.85 24.19
C LEU A 79 -19.23 35.33 24.04
N PHE A 80 -20.12 35.69 24.97
CA PHE A 80 -21.46 35.13 25.05
C PHE A 80 -22.48 36.11 24.46
N SER A 81 -22.65 36.06 23.14
CA SER A 81 -23.75 36.70 22.44
C SER A 81 -24.77 35.65 22.03
N VAL A 82 -26.02 35.77 22.48
CA VAL A 82 -27.12 34.96 21.95
C VAL A 82 -27.39 35.42 20.52
N PRO A 83 -27.27 34.55 19.51
CA PRO A 83 -27.61 34.91 18.14
C PRO A 83 -29.08 35.32 18.04
N GLY A 84 -29.38 36.38 17.27
CA GLY A 84 -30.74 36.96 17.21
C GLY A 84 -31.84 36.07 16.63
N TYR A 85 -31.52 34.83 16.22
CA TYR A 85 -32.48 33.83 15.78
C TYR A 85 -32.90 32.85 16.89
N VAL A 86 -32.30 32.95 18.09
CA VAL A 86 -32.67 32.12 19.25
C VAL A 86 -33.79 32.82 19.99
N LEU A 87 -34.99 32.23 19.96
CA LEU A 87 -36.17 32.77 20.63
C LEU A 87 -35.97 32.78 22.15
N LEU A 88 -36.08 33.95 22.76
CA LEU A 88 -36.08 34.09 24.22
C LEU A 88 -37.53 34.03 24.75
N PRO A 89 -37.75 33.68 26.03
CA PRO A 89 -39.10 33.66 26.61
C PRO A 89 -39.87 35.00 26.52
N ARG A 90 -39.17 36.11 26.29
CA ARG A 90 -39.76 37.44 26.05
C ARG A 90 -40.24 37.63 24.61
N ASP A 91 -39.74 36.83 23.68
CA ASP A 91 -40.14 36.84 22.26
C ASP A 91 -41.33 35.93 21.99
N TRP A 92 -41.86 35.25 23.02
CA TRP A 92 -42.97 34.30 22.89
C TRP A 92 -44.28 35.00 22.46
N ASP A 93 -44.41 36.30 22.77
CA ASP A 93 -45.54 37.15 22.35
C ASP A 93 -45.47 37.54 20.85
N HIS A 94 -44.37 37.23 20.17
CA HIS A 94 -44.16 37.47 18.74
C HIS A 94 -44.25 36.21 17.88
N MET A 95 -44.76 35.09 18.42
CA MET A 95 -45.16 33.97 17.56
C MET A 95 -46.23 34.47 16.59
N LYS A 96 -45.82 34.76 15.36
CA LYS A 96 -46.73 34.88 14.23
C LYS A 96 -47.47 33.56 14.18
N GLU A 97 -48.77 33.57 14.47
CA GLU A 97 -49.66 32.49 14.05
C GLU A 97 -49.59 32.49 12.52
N ASN A 98 -48.68 31.71 11.95
CA ASN A 98 -48.67 31.46 10.52
C ASN A 98 -50.03 30.84 10.20
N THR A 99 -50.80 31.52 9.35
CA THR A 99 -52.00 30.90 8.81
C THR A 99 -51.58 29.75 7.89
N GLU A 100 -52.42 28.73 7.68
CA GLU A 100 -52.11 27.59 6.79
C GLU A 100 -51.58 28.06 5.41
N ARG A 101 -52.03 29.24 4.96
CA ARG A 101 -51.60 29.88 3.72
C ARG A 101 -50.14 30.37 3.73
N ASP A 102 -49.64 30.85 4.87
CA ASP A 102 -48.25 31.30 5.02
C ASP A 102 -47.29 30.09 5.05
N GLU A 103 -47.74 28.97 5.62
CA GLU A 103 -46.99 27.71 5.62
C GLU A 103 -46.93 27.11 4.21
N GLU A 104 -48.02 27.15 3.45
CA GLU A 104 -48.05 26.73 2.04
C GLU A 104 -47.10 27.57 1.16
N GLU A 105 -47.05 28.89 1.35
CA GLU A 105 -46.11 29.76 0.61
C GLU A 105 -44.65 29.48 0.97
N GLN A 106 -44.35 29.17 2.24
CA GLN A 106 -43.00 28.77 2.66
C GLN A 106 -42.62 27.39 2.11
N GLU A 107 -43.53 26.42 2.13
CA GLU A 107 -43.29 25.10 1.53
C GLU A 107 -43.04 25.22 0.02
N GLN A 108 -43.80 26.06 -0.69
CA GLN A 108 -43.56 26.31 -2.11
C GLN A 108 -42.18 26.90 -2.37
N LYS A 109 -41.75 27.91 -1.60
CA LYS A 109 -40.40 28.46 -1.70
C LYS A 109 -39.30 27.44 -1.41
N VAL A 110 -39.50 26.59 -0.41
CA VAL A 110 -38.55 25.51 -0.08
C VAL A 110 -38.50 24.47 -1.20
N GLN A 111 -39.63 24.15 -1.83
CA GLN A 111 -39.66 23.25 -2.98
C GLN A 111 -38.98 23.86 -4.22
N GLU A 112 -39.19 25.15 -4.50
CA GLU A 112 -38.49 25.86 -5.58
C GLU A 112 -36.98 25.86 -5.36
N LEU A 113 -36.52 26.25 -4.17
CA LEU A 113 -35.09 26.24 -3.83
C LEU A 113 -34.47 24.84 -3.90
N LYS A 114 -35.21 23.79 -3.49
CA LYS A 114 -34.77 22.41 -3.65
C LYS A 114 -34.63 22.02 -5.13
N GLN A 115 -35.58 22.42 -5.98
CA GLN A 115 -35.50 22.16 -7.41
C GLN A 115 -34.32 22.89 -8.06
N GLU A 116 -34.10 24.15 -7.68
CA GLU A 116 -32.99 24.98 -8.19
C GLU A 116 -31.63 24.39 -7.78
N PHE A 117 -31.50 23.95 -6.52
CA PHE A 117 -30.29 23.28 -6.04
C PHE A 117 -30.02 21.98 -6.80
N LEU A 118 -31.06 21.17 -7.01
CA LEU A 118 -30.96 19.91 -7.75
C LEU A 118 -30.55 20.13 -9.21
N GLN A 119 -31.04 21.19 -9.85
CA GLN A 119 -30.65 21.55 -11.22
C GLN A 119 -29.18 21.96 -11.31
N VAL A 120 -28.70 22.79 -10.37
CA VAL A 120 -27.29 23.20 -10.32
C VAL A 120 -26.36 22.00 -10.06
N GLU A 121 -26.77 21.09 -9.18
CA GLU A 121 -26.00 19.89 -8.89
C GLU A 121 -25.94 18.97 -10.10
N ASN A 122 -27.07 18.70 -10.76
CA ASN A 122 -27.14 17.92 -11.99
C ASN A 122 -26.32 18.55 -13.13
N ALA A 123 -26.34 19.87 -13.28
CA ALA A 123 -25.52 20.57 -14.27
C ALA A 123 -24.01 20.43 -14.00
N LYS A 124 -23.59 20.41 -12.73
CA LYS A 124 -22.19 20.10 -12.37
C LYS A 124 -21.83 18.64 -12.66
N TYR A 125 -22.72 17.70 -12.36
CA TYR A 125 -22.50 16.29 -12.68
C TYR A 125 -22.42 16.04 -14.19
N ASP A 126 -23.29 16.68 -14.98
CA ASP A 126 -23.25 16.57 -16.44
C ASP A 126 -22.00 17.23 -17.04
N ALA A 127 -21.51 18.34 -16.48
CA ALA A 127 -20.25 18.97 -16.91
C ALA A 127 -18.99 18.12 -16.59
N LEU A 128 -19.04 17.30 -15.53
CA LEU A 128 -17.97 16.37 -15.16
C LEU A 128 -18.06 15.02 -15.87
N LYS A 129 -19.21 14.72 -16.47
CA LYS A 129 -19.51 13.44 -17.11
C LYS A 129 -18.65 13.18 -18.33
N ASP A 130 -18.39 14.21 -19.12
CA ASP A 130 -17.53 14.13 -20.30
C ASP A 130 -16.06 13.88 -19.90
N ILE A 131 -15.58 14.53 -18.84
CA ILE A 131 -14.23 14.32 -18.29
C ILE A 131 -14.09 12.90 -17.73
N TYR A 132 -15.10 12.42 -16.99
CA TYR A 132 -15.11 11.05 -16.46
C TYR A 132 -15.22 10.01 -17.58
N ALA A 133 -16.00 10.29 -18.62
CA ALA A 133 -16.13 9.43 -19.79
C ALA A 133 -14.83 9.37 -20.58
N ASP A 134 -14.14 10.50 -20.77
CA ASP A 134 -12.82 10.57 -21.40
C ASP A 134 -11.74 9.86 -20.56
N GLU A 135 -11.78 9.96 -19.23
CA GLU A 135 -10.85 9.26 -18.35
C GLU A 135 -11.13 7.75 -18.34
N ILE A 136 -12.40 7.32 -18.34
CA ILE A 136 -12.79 5.92 -18.48
C ILE A 136 -12.42 5.39 -19.87
N ALA A 137 -12.62 6.16 -20.93
CA ALA A 137 -12.24 5.80 -22.29
C ALA A 137 -10.72 5.72 -22.44
N ALA A 138 -9.95 6.64 -21.86
CA ALA A 138 -8.49 6.56 -21.82
C ALA A 138 -8.01 5.37 -20.97
N GLN A 139 -8.68 5.05 -19.85
CA GLN A 139 -8.40 3.85 -19.07
C GLN A 139 -8.78 2.57 -19.81
N ASP A 140 -9.84 2.57 -20.61
CA ASP A 140 -10.27 1.43 -21.43
C ASP A 140 -9.45 1.28 -22.71
N GLU A 141 -8.93 2.36 -23.29
CA GLU A 141 -7.92 2.35 -24.35
C GLU A 141 -6.58 1.89 -23.78
N LEU A 142 -6.16 2.39 -22.61
CA LEU A 142 -4.97 1.89 -21.92
C LEU A 142 -5.14 0.42 -21.54
N LYS A 143 -6.32 0.02 -21.07
CA LYS A 143 -6.67 -1.40 -20.85
C LYS A 143 -6.69 -2.15 -22.15
N GLN A 144 -7.23 -1.67 -23.27
CA GLN A 144 -7.21 -2.36 -24.58
C GLN A 144 -5.79 -2.51 -25.12
N MET A 145 -4.97 -1.47 -25.00
CA MET A 145 -3.53 -1.48 -25.25
C MET A 145 -2.80 -2.46 -24.31
N LEU A 146 -3.24 -2.60 -23.05
CA LEU A 146 -2.78 -3.61 -22.10
C LEU A 146 -3.41 -5.01 -22.31
N HIS A 147 -4.59 -5.09 -22.93
CA HIS A 147 -5.45 -6.27 -23.18
C HIS A 147 -5.07 -6.92 -24.51
N SER A 148 -3.99 -6.44 -25.13
CA SER A 148 -3.10 -7.34 -25.82
C SER A 148 -2.38 -8.29 -24.85
N TYR A 149 -3.17 -9.16 -24.21
CA TYR A 149 -2.70 -10.32 -23.48
C TYR A 149 -1.84 -11.22 -24.39
N ASN A 150 -2.12 -11.20 -25.70
CA ASN A 150 -1.31 -11.82 -26.75
C ASN A 150 0.04 -11.13 -26.96
N ASN A 151 0.15 -9.79 -26.93
CA ASN A 151 1.44 -9.12 -27.12
C ASN A 151 2.39 -9.29 -25.92
N LYS A 152 1.87 -9.34 -24.68
CA LYS A 152 2.71 -9.56 -23.50
C LYS A 152 3.26 -10.98 -23.44
N ILE A 153 2.43 -11.98 -23.73
CA ILE A 153 2.89 -13.36 -23.76
C ILE A 153 3.77 -13.64 -24.98
N SER A 154 3.55 -12.96 -26.12
CA SER A 154 4.46 -13.07 -27.27
C SER A 154 5.82 -12.46 -26.96
N ALA A 155 5.88 -11.30 -26.29
CA ALA A 155 7.15 -10.68 -25.86
C ALA A 155 7.91 -11.56 -24.83
N HIS A 156 7.20 -12.12 -23.84
CA HIS A 156 7.79 -13.09 -22.91
C HIS A 156 8.27 -14.34 -23.63
N SER A 157 7.47 -14.90 -24.55
CA SER A 157 7.84 -16.08 -25.33
C SER A 157 9.03 -15.83 -26.25
N LEU A 158 9.12 -14.63 -26.84
CA LEU A 158 10.23 -14.23 -27.70
C LEU A 158 11.53 -14.20 -26.89
N LEU A 159 11.52 -13.48 -25.77
CA LEU A 159 12.70 -13.40 -24.91
C LEU A 159 13.07 -14.74 -24.27
N ALA A 160 12.09 -15.60 -23.97
CA ALA A 160 12.35 -16.96 -23.52
C ALA A 160 13.01 -17.80 -24.61
N ALA A 161 12.46 -17.82 -25.83
CA ALA A 161 13.02 -18.57 -26.96
C ALA A 161 14.43 -18.06 -27.33
N LEU A 162 14.65 -16.74 -27.32
CA LEU A 162 15.97 -16.15 -27.51
C LEU A 162 16.94 -16.59 -26.41
N ALA A 163 16.52 -16.60 -25.13
CA ALA A 163 17.36 -17.06 -24.04
C ALA A 163 17.75 -18.54 -24.20
N VAL A 164 16.81 -19.44 -24.52
CA VAL A 164 17.10 -20.87 -24.78
C VAL A 164 18.09 -21.02 -25.93
N ARG A 165 17.91 -20.23 -26.99
CA ARG A 165 18.78 -20.26 -28.16
C ARG A 165 20.18 -19.74 -27.86
N GLU A 166 20.30 -18.66 -27.10
CA GLU A 166 21.59 -18.10 -26.66
C GLU A 166 22.32 -19.08 -25.72
N ASP A 167 21.58 -19.77 -24.85
CA ASP A 167 22.12 -20.77 -23.92
C ASP A 167 22.66 -22.03 -24.62
N LEU A 168 22.08 -22.39 -25.77
CA LEU A 168 22.57 -23.45 -26.66
C LEU A 168 23.83 -23.05 -27.46
N GLY A 169 24.15 -21.75 -27.52
CA GLY A 169 25.35 -21.23 -28.20
C GLY A 169 25.38 -21.50 -29.71
N THR A 170 26.59 -21.71 -30.24
CA THR A 170 26.84 -21.94 -31.67
C THR A 170 26.16 -23.21 -32.21
N ASN A 171 25.90 -24.19 -31.36
CA ASN A 171 25.27 -25.46 -31.74
C ASN A 171 23.74 -25.41 -31.75
N ALA A 172 23.12 -24.25 -31.46
CA ALA A 172 21.67 -24.14 -31.31
C ALA A 172 20.88 -24.64 -32.52
N GLN A 173 21.33 -24.30 -33.74
CA GLN A 173 20.68 -24.72 -34.99
C GLN A 173 20.87 -26.21 -35.26
N ALA A 174 22.05 -26.76 -34.99
CA ALA A 174 22.32 -28.19 -35.15
C ALA A 174 21.47 -29.01 -34.16
N PHE A 175 21.39 -28.57 -32.91
CA PHE A 175 20.58 -29.19 -31.87
C PHE A 175 19.09 -29.15 -32.19
N SER A 176 18.55 -27.98 -32.57
CA SER A 176 17.10 -27.83 -32.85
C SER A 176 16.66 -28.73 -34.00
N ARG A 177 17.49 -28.90 -35.03
CA ARG A 177 17.19 -29.78 -36.18
C ARG A 177 17.32 -31.26 -35.85
N LYS A 178 18.29 -31.65 -34.99
CA LYS A 178 18.50 -33.04 -34.58
C LYS A 178 17.49 -33.49 -33.52
N HIS A 179 17.07 -32.57 -32.64
CA HIS A 179 16.20 -32.84 -31.50
C HIS A 179 15.09 -31.76 -31.36
N PRO A 180 14.18 -31.63 -32.35
CA PRO A 180 13.18 -30.56 -32.38
C PRO A 180 12.21 -30.61 -31.20
N LEU A 181 11.78 -31.81 -30.79
CA LEU A 181 10.88 -31.98 -29.65
C LEU A 181 11.53 -31.60 -28.32
N ALA A 182 12.81 -31.95 -28.12
CA ALA A 182 13.55 -31.54 -26.94
C ALA A 182 13.72 -30.02 -26.88
N CYS A 183 14.04 -29.40 -28.03
CA CYS A 183 14.15 -27.94 -28.16
C CYS A 183 12.82 -27.23 -27.87
N TRP A 184 11.72 -27.74 -28.43
CA TRP A 184 10.37 -27.24 -28.16
C TRP A 184 10.02 -27.37 -26.66
N LEU A 185 10.22 -28.56 -26.08
CA LEU A 185 9.92 -28.83 -24.69
C LEU A 185 10.73 -27.93 -23.74
N SER A 186 12.04 -27.79 -23.96
CA SER A 186 12.87 -26.85 -23.21
C SER A 186 12.32 -25.42 -23.29
N THR A 187 11.90 -24.97 -24.46
CA THR A 187 11.35 -23.63 -24.65
C THR A 187 10.02 -23.45 -23.92
N MET A 188 9.13 -24.43 -24.00
CA MET A 188 7.85 -24.40 -23.27
C MET A 188 8.06 -24.41 -21.76
N LEU A 189 9.03 -25.19 -21.27
CA LEU A 189 9.40 -25.19 -19.85
C LEU A 189 9.84 -23.80 -19.39
N VAL A 190 10.66 -23.08 -20.16
CA VAL A 190 11.04 -21.70 -19.79
C VAL A 190 9.83 -20.76 -19.81
N ILE A 191 8.97 -20.84 -20.82
CA ILE A 191 7.81 -19.96 -20.98
C ILE A 191 6.81 -20.13 -19.82
N PHE A 192 6.48 -21.37 -19.48
CA PHE A 192 5.46 -21.72 -18.48
C PHE A 192 6.02 -22.04 -17.09
N SER A 193 7.35 -22.03 -16.92
CA SER A 193 8.08 -22.35 -15.69
C SER A 193 7.44 -21.82 -14.40
N GLY A 194 7.15 -20.51 -14.34
CA GLY A 194 6.60 -19.88 -13.14
C GLY A 194 5.25 -20.48 -12.71
N ALA A 195 4.40 -20.88 -13.66
CA ALA A 195 3.13 -21.52 -13.34
C ALA A 195 3.33 -23.01 -13.02
N MET A 196 4.20 -23.72 -13.75
CA MET A 196 4.46 -25.14 -13.52
C MET A 196 5.07 -25.39 -12.13
N VAL A 197 6.06 -24.60 -11.73
CA VAL A 197 6.70 -24.72 -10.41
C VAL A 197 5.74 -24.29 -9.30
N ALA A 198 4.96 -23.22 -9.50
CA ALA A 198 3.97 -22.82 -8.51
C ALA A 198 2.89 -23.89 -8.31
N ASN A 199 2.41 -24.51 -9.38
CA ASN A 199 1.45 -25.61 -9.29
C ASN A 199 2.05 -26.82 -8.59
N ALA A 200 3.30 -27.18 -8.89
CA ALA A 200 4.00 -28.26 -8.21
C ALA A 200 4.07 -28.04 -6.69
N LEU A 201 4.33 -26.80 -6.24
CA LEU A 201 4.37 -26.46 -4.81
C LEU A 201 2.99 -26.39 -4.14
N LEU A 202 1.95 -26.06 -4.90
CA LEU A 202 0.57 -26.01 -4.40
C LEU A 202 -0.16 -27.36 -4.47
N GLY A 203 0.50 -28.41 -4.97
CA GLY A 203 -0.12 -29.72 -5.17
C GLY A 203 -1.13 -29.77 -6.32
N GLU A 204 -1.08 -28.81 -7.23
CA GLU A 204 -1.91 -28.75 -8.43
C GLU A 204 -1.26 -29.45 -9.61
N PRO A 205 -2.01 -29.81 -10.67
CA PRO A 205 -1.43 -30.44 -11.84
C PRO A 205 -0.34 -29.55 -12.48
N ILE A 206 0.90 -30.06 -12.50
CA ILE A 206 2.09 -29.33 -13.00
C ILE A 206 1.91 -28.90 -14.46
N LEU A 207 1.21 -29.72 -15.26
CA LEU A 207 0.95 -29.48 -16.68
C LEU A 207 -0.28 -28.61 -16.95
N ALA A 208 -1.01 -28.15 -15.93
CA ALA A 208 -2.19 -27.30 -16.11
C ALA A 208 -1.95 -26.05 -17.00
N PRO A 209 -0.78 -25.38 -16.97
CA PRO A 209 -0.51 -24.25 -17.87
C PRO A 209 -0.60 -24.60 -19.36
N LEU A 210 -0.34 -25.87 -19.74
CA LEU A 210 -0.42 -26.33 -21.13
C LEU A 210 -1.85 -26.51 -21.63
N LYS A 211 -2.85 -26.53 -20.73
CA LYS A 211 -4.27 -26.57 -21.11
C LYS A 211 -4.70 -25.31 -21.87
N ASN A 212 -3.98 -24.20 -21.72
CA ASN A 212 -4.31 -22.95 -22.38
C ASN A 212 -3.84 -22.96 -23.85
N THR A 213 -4.66 -23.51 -24.74
CA THR A 213 -4.34 -23.69 -26.17
C THR A 213 -3.89 -22.40 -26.86
N PRO A 214 -4.55 -21.24 -26.68
CA PRO A 214 -4.07 -19.99 -27.27
C PRO A 214 -2.63 -19.61 -26.85
N GLN A 215 -2.30 -19.71 -25.57
CA GLN A 215 -0.96 -19.36 -25.08
C GLN A 215 0.10 -20.34 -25.55
N LEU A 216 -0.24 -21.64 -25.58
CA LEU A 216 0.64 -22.69 -26.08
C LEU A 216 0.92 -22.53 -27.58
N LEU A 217 -0.09 -22.16 -28.37
CA LEU A 217 0.06 -21.87 -29.79
C LEU A 217 0.98 -20.67 -30.03
N VAL A 218 0.80 -19.57 -29.28
CA VAL A 218 1.68 -18.39 -29.38
C VAL A 218 3.12 -18.76 -29.02
N GLY A 219 3.34 -19.47 -27.92
CA GLY A 219 4.67 -19.93 -27.52
C GLY A 219 5.33 -20.81 -28.60
N THR A 220 4.57 -21.74 -29.18
CA THR A 220 5.04 -22.64 -30.23
C THR A 220 5.35 -21.90 -31.53
N ALA A 221 4.50 -20.94 -31.93
CA ALA A 221 4.73 -20.12 -33.12
C ALA A 221 6.00 -19.26 -32.97
N VAL A 222 6.20 -18.65 -31.79
CA VAL A 222 7.38 -17.85 -31.50
C VAL A 222 8.64 -18.72 -31.44
N TRP A 223 8.59 -19.90 -30.82
CA TRP A 223 9.67 -20.88 -30.87
C TRP A 223 10.04 -21.23 -32.33
N TYR A 224 9.03 -21.53 -33.15
CA TYR A 224 9.26 -21.86 -34.55
C TYR A 224 9.91 -20.69 -35.31
N MET A 225 9.40 -19.47 -35.08
CA MET A 225 9.92 -18.25 -35.68
C MET A 225 11.39 -18.03 -35.30
N VAL A 226 11.74 -18.18 -34.02
CA VAL A 226 13.10 -17.96 -33.54
C VAL A 226 14.06 -19.01 -34.07
N PHE A 227 13.67 -20.29 -34.20
CA PHE A 227 14.61 -21.36 -34.57
C PHE A 227 14.65 -21.70 -36.07
N TYR A 228 13.56 -21.53 -36.82
CA TYR A 228 13.45 -22.09 -38.18
C TYR A 228 13.09 -21.09 -39.28
N THR A 229 12.98 -19.78 -38.98
CA THR A 229 12.77 -18.79 -40.04
C THR A 229 13.92 -18.76 -41.06
N PRO A 230 13.61 -18.61 -42.36
CA PRO A 230 14.64 -18.55 -43.40
C PRO A 230 15.57 -17.34 -43.13
N PHE A 231 16.85 -17.50 -43.47
CA PHE A 231 17.90 -16.50 -43.26
C PHE A 231 18.08 -16.02 -41.81
N ASP A 232 17.51 -16.75 -40.85
CA ASP A 232 17.59 -16.46 -39.42
C ASP A 232 16.95 -15.11 -39.03
N ILE A 233 15.95 -14.68 -39.79
CA ILE A 233 15.31 -13.36 -39.66
C ILE A 233 14.67 -13.20 -38.28
N GLY A 234 13.95 -14.21 -37.77
CA GLY A 234 13.29 -14.15 -36.47
C GLY A 234 14.25 -13.91 -35.30
N TYR A 235 15.40 -14.58 -35.32
CA TYR A 235 16.46 -14.38 -34.31
C TYR A 235 17.11 -12.99 -34.44
N LYS A 236 17.42 -12.56 -35.67
CA LYS A 236 18.02 -11.24 -35.92
C LYS A 236 17.11 -10.10 -35.48
N ILE A 237 15.81 -10.17 -35.80
CA ILE A 237 14.82 -9.17 -35.37
C ILE A 237 14.67 -9.18 -33.85
N GLY A 238 14.54 -10.35 -33.22
CA GLY A 238 14.43 -10.45 -31.77
C GLY A 238 15.66 -9.93 -31.01
N LYS A 239 16.85 -10.02 -31.62
CA LYS A 239 18.10 -9.49 -31.08
C LYS A 239 18.31 -8.00 -31.35
N PHE A 240 17.58 -7.43 -32.32
CA PHE A 240 17.67 -6.01 -32.64
C PHE A 240 17.31 -5.17 -31.41
N LEU A 241 18.18 -4.23 -31.04
CA LEU A 241 18.12 -3.55 -29.74
C LEU A 241 16.77 -2.86 -29.47
N PRO A 242 16.16 -2.09 -30.41
CA PRO A 242 14.84 -1.50 -30.20
C PRO A 242 13.75 -2.53 -29.91
N VAL A 243 13.73 -3.64 -30.65
CA VAL A 243 12.75 -4.74 -30.45
C VAL A 243 12.99 -5.43 -29.11
N LYS A 244 14.25 -5.73 -28.79
CA LYS A 244 14.64 -6.34 -27.51
C LYS A 244 14.29 -5.44 -26.32
N LEU A 245 14.39 -4.13 -26.48
CA LEU A 245 14.07 -3.14 -25.44
C LEU A 245 12.56 -3.11 -25.17
N VAL A 246 11.73 -2.99 -26.21
CA VAL A 246 10.26 -3.03 -26.09
C VAL A 246 9.79 -4.36 -25.51
N ALA A 247 10.30 -5.49 -26.04
CA ALA A 247 9.96 -6.81 -25.53
C ALA A 247 10.39 -7.00 -24.06
N SER A 248 11.51 -6.40 -23.65
CA SER A 248 11.98 -6.46 -22.26
C SER A 248 11.08 -5.67 -21.32
N ALA A 249 10.65 -4.46 -21.69
CA ALA A 249 9.70 -3.68 -20.91
C ALA A 249 8.36 -4.44 -20.76
N MET A 250 7.83 -4.98 -21.85
CA MET A 250 6.59 -5.76 -21.84
C MET A 250 6.69 -7.03 -20.98
N LYS A 251 7.84 -7.70 -20.99
CA LYS A 251 8.10 -8.87 -20.14
C LYS A 251 8.07 -8.51 -18.66
N GLU A 252 8.60 -7.35 -18.25
CA GLU A 252 8.58 -6.94 -16.85
C GLU A 252 7.17 -6.52 -16.37
N ILE A 253 6.36 -5.91 -17.24
CA ILE A 253 4.93 -5.69 -16.97
C ILE A 253 4.23 -7.05 -16.76
N TYR A 254 4.51 -8.03 -17.61
CA TYR A 254 3.96 -9.38 -17.48
C TYR A 254 4.45 -10.10 -16.22
N ARG A 255 5.70 -9.87 -15.81
CA ARG A 255 6.28 -10.40 -14.56
C ARG A 255 5.53 -9.87 -13.34
N ALA A 256 5.33 -8.56 -13.24
CA ALA A 256 4.59 -7.94 -12.14
C ALA A 256 3.19 -8.55 -12.01
N LYS A 257 2.50 -8.73 -13.14
CA LYS A 257 1.21 -9.42 -13.19
C LYS A 257 1.29 -10.86 -12.66
N LYS A 258 2.28 -11.65 -13.12
CA LYS A 258 2.46 -13.04 -12.66
C LYS A 258 2.70 -13.12 -11.14
N VAL A 259 3.51 -12.21 -10.59
CA VAL A 259 3.75 -12.14 -9.14
C VAL A 259 2.46 -11.84 -8.40
N TYR A 260 1.73 -10.79 -8.81
CA TYR A 260 0.45 -10.42 -8.20
C TYR A 260 -0.59 -11.54 -8.28
N ASP A 261 -0.77 -12.15 -9.45
CA ASP A 261 -1.67 -13.29 -9.66
C ASP A 261 -1.24 -14.49 -8.81
N GLY A 262 0.08 -14.65 -8.57
CA GLY A 262 0.64 -15.68 -7.70
C GLY A 262 0.31 -15.51 -6.24
N VAL A 263 0.60 -14.31 -5.70
CA VAL A 263 0.25 -13.93 -4.33
C VAL A 263 -1.26 -14.04 -4.13
N THR A 264 -2.04 -13.54 -5.08
CA THR A 264 -3.51 -13.60 -5.00
C THR A 264 -4.05 -15.02 -5.02
N HIS A 265 -3.47 -15.89 -5.84
CA HIS A 265 -3.85 -17.30 -5.88
C HIS A 265 -3.51 -18.02 -4.57
N ALA A 266 -2.28 -17.88 -4.09
CA ALA A 266 -1.85 -18.48 -2.82
C ALA A 266 -2.65 -17.94 -1.62
N ALA A 267 -3.03 -16.67 -1.63
CA ALA A 267 -3.84 -16.06 -0.59
C ALA A 267 -5.28 -16.61 -0.53
N LYS A 268 -5.81 -17.11 -1.66
CA LYS A 268 -7.11 -17.78 -1.69
C LYS A 268 -7.05 -19.19 -1.09
N LEU A 269 -5.97 -19.93 -1.37
CA LEU A 269 -5.77 -21.30 -0.87
C LEU A 269 -5.34 -21.30 0.61
N TYR A 270 -4.45 -20.39 0.99
CA TYR A 270 -3.85 -20.33 2.32
C TYR A 270 -3.90 -18.89 2.87
N PRO A 271 -5.08 -18.40 3.31
CA PRO A 271 -5.28 -17.01 3.68
C PRO A 271 -4.40 -16.53 4.84
N ASN A 272 -3.92 -17.42 5.71
CA ASN A 272 -3.11 -17.04 6.88
C ASN A 272 -1.62 -17.37 6.72
N ALA A 273 -1.21 -18.00 5.61
CA ALA A 273 0.18 -18.42 5.41
C ALA A 273 0.97 -17.39 4.57
N TRP A 274 1.48 -16.36 5.23
CA TRP A 274 2.16 -15.23 4.56
C TRP A 274 3.39 -15.69 3.78
N ILE A 275 4.18 -16.59 4.37
CA ILE A 275 5.39 -17.16 3.76
C ILE A 275 5.06 -17.90 2.45
N ILE A 276 3.98 -18.70 2.43
CA ILE A 276 3.55 -19.43 1.23
C ILE A 276 3.18 -18.44 0.12
N MET A 277 2.45 -17.38 0.44
CA MET A 277 2.10 -16.34 -0.54
C MET A 277 3.35 -15.69 -1.14
N ILE A 278 4.33 -15.34 -0.31
CA ILE A 278 5.60 -14.72 -0.74
C ILE A 278 6.38 -15.68 -1.65
N ILE A 279 6.51 -16.95 -1.27
CA ILE A 279 7.24 -17.96 -2.05
C ILE A 279 6.57 -18.17 -3.41
N ILE A 280 5.26 -18.35 -3.46
CA ILE A 280 4.53 -18.59 -4.71
C ILE A 280 4.57 -17.37 -5.63
N GLY A 281 4.45 -16.15 -5.08
CA GLY A 281 4.63 -14.91 -5.82
C GLY A 281 6.01 -14.82 -6.47
N THR A 282 7.06 -15.10 -5.69
CA THR A 282 8.47 -15.04 -6.13
C THR A 282 8.73 -16.03 -7.26
N ILE A 283 8.22 -17.26 -7.11
CA ILE A 283 8.38 -18.33 -8.09
C ILE A 283 7.61 -18.03 -9.39
N LYS A 284 6.40 -17.47 -9.31
CA LYS A 284 5.68 -17.02 -10.51
C LYS A 284 6.42 -15.87 -11.21
N GLY A 285 7.12 -15.02 -10.45
CA GLY A 285 7.95 -13.93 -10.97
C GLY A 285 9.23 -14.39 -11.69
N ASN A 286 9.94 -15.41 -11.20
CA ASN A 286 11.18 -15.89 -11.83
C ASN A 286 11.33 -17.41 -11.94
N GLY A 287 10.27 -18.14 -12.29
CA GLY A 287 10.30 -19.60 -12.40
C GLY A 287 11.31 -20.14 -13.42
N ALA A 288 11.65 -19.34 -14.44
CA ALA A 288 12.65 -19.73 -15.44
C ALA A 288 14.05 -19.90 -14.83
N GLY A 289 14.40 -19.10 -13.81
CA GLY A 289 15.65 -19.27 -13.06
C GLY A 289 15.65 -20.58 -12.28
N PHE A 290 14.56 -20.89 -11.57
CA PHE A 290 14.42 -22.12 -10.78
C PHE A 290 14.38 -23.40 -11.62
N THR A 291 13.88 -23.33 -12.86
CA THR A 291 13.80 -24.48 -13.78
C THR A 291 15.01 -24.62 -14.69
N LYS A 292 15.95 -23.67 -14.66
CA LYS A 292 17.10 -23.60 -15.57
C LYS A 292 17.97 -24.87 -15.55
N LEU A 293 18.17 -25.46 -14.38
CA LEU A 293 18.94 -26.71 -14.24
C LEU A 293 18.24 -27.87 -14.93
N LEU A 294 16.94 -28.05 -14.68
CA LEU A 294 16.11 -29.10 -15.29
C LEU A 294 16.02 -28.92 -16.81
N GLU A 295 15.88 -27.68 -17.26
CA GLU A 295 15.78 -27.30 -18.66
C GLU A 295 17.09 -27.55 -19.43
N ARG A 296 18.25 -27.25 -18.84
CA ARG A 296 19.57 -27.61 -19.37
C ARG A 296 19.80 -29.12 -19.40
N LEU A 297 19.33 -29.85 -18.37
CA LEU A 297 19.44 -31.30 -18.30
C LEU A 297 18.68 -31.98 -19.45
N ILE A 298 17.49 -31.48 -19.82
CA ILE A 298 16.71 -31.98 -20.97
C ILE A 298 17.47 -31.81 -22.30
N ARG A 299 18.36 -30.81 -22.39
CA ARG A 299 19.25 -30.61 -23.56
C ARG A 299 20.55 -31.40 -23.48
N GLY A 300 20.79 -32.16 -22.41
CA GLY A 300 22.03 -32.90 -22.19
C GLY A 300 23.18 -32.04 -21.67
N ALA A 301 22.90 -30.86 -21.10
CA ALA A 301 23.90 -30.00 -20.47
C ALA A 301 23.74 -29.98 -18.94
N TRP A 302 24.85 -30.08 -18.21
CA TRP A 302 24.86 -30.00 -16.76
C TRP A 302 25.70 -28.80 -16.29
N THR A 303 25.09 -27.90 -15.52
CA THR A 303 25.75 -26.71 -14.97
C THR A 303 25.27 -26.49 -13.53
N PRO A 304 25.88 -27.14 -12.54
CA PRO A 304 25.39 -27.12 -11.15
C PRO A 304 25.54 -25.74 -10.49
N THR A 305 26.45 -24.91 -10.99
CA THR A 305 26.69 -23.54 -10.50
C THR A 305 25.60 -22.54 -10.89
N ALA A 306 24.72 -22.89 -11.84
CA ALA A 306 23.66 -22.02 -12.33
C ALA A 306 22.35 -22.13 -11.53
N MET A 307 22.44 -22.58 -10.27
CA MET A 307 21.28 -22.74 -9.39
C MET A 307 20.87 -21.41 -8.76
N GLU A 308 19.62 -21.02 -8.99
CA GLU A 308 19.08 -19.74 -8.53
C GLU A 308 18.93 -19.64 -7.00
N PHE A 309 18.91 -20.77 -6.29
CA PHE A 309 18.96 -20.81 -4.82
C PHE A 309 20.33 -20.45 -4.26
N MET A 310 21.41 -20.72 -5.01
CA MET A 310 22.78 -20.48 -4.55
C MET A 310 23.18 -19.03 -4.77
N GLN A 311 22.84 -18.46 -5.92
CA GLN A 311 23.08 -17.06 -6.26
C GLN A 311 21.82 -16.45 -6.88
N PRO A 312 20.94 -15.83 -6.07
CA PRO A 312 19.69 -15.27 -6.58
C PRO A 312 19.99 -14.08 -7.51
N SER A 313 19.47 -14.13 -8.73
CA SER A 313 19.57 -12.99 -9.64
C SER A 313 18.74 -11.80 -9.17
N PHE A 314 19.06 -10.61 -9.70
CA PHE A 314 18.26 -9.39 -9.51
C PHE A 314 16.76 -9.65 -9.69
N TYR A 315 16.37 -10.45 -10.69
CA TYR A 315 14.97 -10.74 -10.98
C TYR A 315 14.29 -11.55 -9.87
N THR A 316 15.01 -12.49 -9.23
CA THR A 316 14.50 -13.22 -8.07
C THR A 316 14.35 -12.29 -6.88
N LYS A 317 15.36 -11.45 -6.60
CA LYS A 317 15.33 -10.47 -5.51
C LYS A 317 14.19 -9.45 -5.67
N ALA A 318 14.04 -8.90 -6.86
CA ALA A 318 12.97 -7.95 -7.18
C ALA A 318 11.58 -8.61 -7.12
N SER A 319 11.45 -9.87 -7.57
CA SER A 319 10.19 -10.61 -7.46
C SER A 319 9.84 -10.95 -6.01
N LEU A 320 10.84 -11.22 -5.17
CA LEU A 320 10.67 -11.43 -3.74
C LEU A 320 10.17 -10.17 -3.05
N LEU A 321 10.81 -9.03 -3.29
CA LEU A 321 10.37 -7.73 -2.76
C LEU A 321 8.96 -7.37 -3.22
N ALA A 322 8.67 -7.52 -4.51
CA ALA A 322 7.32 -7.30 -5.05
C ALA A 322 6.29 -8.22 -4.38
N SER A 323 6.64 -9.48 -4.12
CA SER A 323 5.74 -10.43 -3.44
C SER A 323 5.47 -10.02 -1.99
N ILE A 324 6.50 -9.56 -1.26
CA ILE A 324 6.34 -9.04 0.10
C ILE A 324 5.41 -7.83 0.11
N ILE A 325 5.64 -6.86 -0.80
CA ILE A 325 4.80 -5.66 -0.90
C ILE A 325 3.35 -6.05 -1.22
N PHE A 326 3.11 -6.94 -2.19
CA PHE A 326 1.74 -7.38 -2.53
C PHE A 326 1.05 -8.16 -1.39
N VAL A 327 1.80 -8.90 -0.57
CA VAL A 327 1.23 -9.58 0.61
C VAL A 327 0.86 -8.56 1.67
N LEU A 328 1.73 -7.58 1.95
CA LEU A 328 1.47 -6.51 2.90
C LEU A 328 0.28 -5.65 2.48
N ASP A 329 0.25 -5.23 1.21
CA ASP A 329 -0.87 -4.49 0.59
C ASP A 329 -2.20 -5.23 0.75
N LYS A 330 -2.17 -6.56 0.67
CA LYS A 330 -3.39 -7.39 0.73
C LYS A 330 -3.84 -7.76 2.15
N LYS A 331 -2.92 -7.77 3.12
CA LYS A 331 -3.16 -8.29 4.47
C LYS A 331 -3.09 -7.23 5.56
N THR A 332 -2.60 -6.04 5.25
CA THR A 332 -2.36 -5.01 6.23
C THR A 332 -2.84 -3.66 5.69
N ASP A 333 -3.73 -2.98 6.43
CA ASP A 333 -4.20 -1.63 6.09
C ASP A 333 -3.13 -0.54 6.36
N TRP A 334 -1.91 -0.92 6.74
CA TRP A 334 -0.80 0.01 7.00
C TRP A 334 -0.38 0.79 5.77
N MET A 335 -0.70 0.30 4.58
CA MET A 335 -0.43 0.99 3.33
C MET A 335 -1.72 1.64 2.84
N SER A 336 -2.01 2.86 3.30
CA SER A 336 -3.19 3.65 2.86
C SER A 336 -3.14 4.09 1.39
N ALA A 337 -2.27 3.51 0.57
CA ALA A 337 -2.15 3.79 -0.86
C ALA A 337 -3.12 2.91 -1.65
N PRO A 338 -3.76 3.42 -2.73
CA PRO A 338 -4.61 2.59 -3.59
C PRO A 338 -3.82 1.42 -4.18
N HIS A 339 -4.36 0.19 -4.14
CA HIS A 339 -3.70 -1.01 -4.69
C HIS A 339 -3.22 -0.83 -6.15
N ALA A 340 -3.96 -0.06 -6.95
CA ALA A 340 -3.57 0.28 -8.32
C ALA A 340 -2.26 1.08 -8.39
N LEU A 341 -2.06 2.02 -7.46
CA LEU A 341 -0.85 2.84 -7.38
C LEU A 341 0.37 2.01 -6.96
N VAL A 342 0.19 1.11 -6.00
CA VAL A 342 1.24 0.17 -5.54
C VAL A 342 1.67 -0.74 -6.68
N TYR A 343 0.70 -1.35 -7.37
CA TYR A 343 0.95 -2.20 -8.53
C TYR A 343 1.69 -1.42 -9.63
N PHE A 344 1.25 -0.20 -9.93
CA PHE A 344 1.87 0.66 -10.93
C PHE A 344 3.31 1.04 -10.55
N GLY A 345 3.57 1.38 -9.28
CA GLY A 345 4.91 1.66 -8.77
C GLY A 345 5.87 0.49 -8.94
N ILE A 346 5.43 -0.73 -8.62
CA ILE A 346 6.23 -1.95 -8.82
C ILE A 346 6.52 -2.19 -10.30
N VAL A 347 5.54 -1.97 -11.18
CA VAL A 347 5.72 -2.11 -12.64
C VAL A 347 6.77 -1.13 -13.15
N ILE A 348 6.66 0.16 -12.78
CA ILE A 348 7.64 1.18 -13.17
C ILE A 348 9.03 0.80 -12.66
N PHE A 349 9.14 0.37 -11.40
CA PHE A 349 10.41 -0.06 -10.82
C PHE A 349 11.06 -1.19 -11.63
N LEU A 350 10.31 -2.26 -11.92
CA LEU A 350 10.83 -3.40 -12.68
C LEU A 350 11.25 -3.01 -14.10
N VAL A 351 10.43 -2.22 -14.80
CA VAL A 351 10.74 -1.73 -16.15
C VAL A 351 11.98 -0.84 -16.12
N TYR A 352 12.06 0.11 -15.20
CA TYR A 352 13.18 1.04 -15.04
C TYR A 352 14.51 0.29 -14.86
N PHE A 353 14.58 -0.64 -13.91
CA PHE A 353 15.81 -1.39 -13.67
C PHE A 353 16.17 -2.32 -14.82
N LYS A 354 15.18 -2.93 -15.48
CA LYS A 354 15.43 -3.76 -16.66
C LYS A 354 16.01 -2.96 -17.82
N LEU A 355 15.43 -1.80 -18.11
CA LEU A 355 15.93 -0.90 -19.15
C LEU A 355 17.31 -0.36 -18.80
N SER A 356 17.51 0.06 -17.55
CA SER A 356 18.81 0.51 -17.05
C SER A 356 19.88 -0.58 -17.15
N SER A 357 19.55 -1.84 -16.86
CA SER A 357 20.49 -2.97 -17.00
C SER A 357 20.90 -3.21 -18.45
N ILE A 358 19.98 -3.05 -19.40
CA ILE A 358 20.26 -3.23 -20.84
C ILE A 358 21.05 -2.05 -21.41
N LEU A 359 20.72 -0.81 -21.03
CA LEU A 359 21.30 0.42 -21.59
C LEU A 359 22.60 0.85 -20.90
N LEU A 360 22.68 0.70 -19.58
CA LEU A 360 23.80 1.19 -18.76
C LEU A 360 24.72 0.05 -18.28
N GLY A 361 24.35 -1.22 -18.52
CA GLY A 361 25.14 -2.38 -18.10
C GLY A 361 25.17 -2.65 -16.59
N ILE A 362 24.31 -2.00 -15.82
CA ILE A 362 24.23 -2.18 -14.36
C ILE A 362 23.54 -3.53 -14.08
N HIS A 363 24.28 -4.49 -13.52
CA HIS A 363 23.83 -5.87 -13.39
C HIS A 363 23.02 -6.18 -12.12
N ASP A 364 23.34 -5.58 -10.96
CA ASP A 364 22.56 -5.76 -9.73
C ASP A 364 22.64 -4.53 -8.78
N PRO A 365 21.55 -3.75 -8.63
CA PRO A 365 21.49 -2.62 -7.71
C PRO A 365 21.39 -3.03 -6.23
N PHE A 366 21.05 -4.29 -5.92
CA PHE A 366 20.94 -4.76 -4.53
C PHE A 366 22.27 -5.21 -3.92
N LEU A 367 23.28 -5.45 -4.75
CA LEU A 367 24.59 -5.93 -4.33
C LEU A 367 25.25 -5.09 -3.21
N PRO A 368 25.27 -3.74 -3.23
CA PRO A 368 25.84 -2.96 -2.13
C PRO A 368 25.07 -3.13 -0.82
N PHE A 369 23.75 -3.25 -0.88
CA PHE A 369 22.92 -3.48 0.30
C PHE A 369 23.11 -4.88 0.88
N GLU A 370 23.21 -5.89 0.01
CA GLU A 370 23.51 -7.27 0.41
C GLU A 370 24.88 -7.37 1.06
N ASN A 371 25.90 -6.74 0.48
CA ASN A 371 27.25 -6.72 1.06
C ASN A 371 27.26 -6.05 2.45
N LEU A 372 26.50 -4.96 2.62
CA LEU A 372 26.35 -4.30 3.92
C LEU A 372 25.62 -5.20 4.92
N PHE A 373 24.53 -5.85 4.51
CA PHE A 373 23.78 -6.77 5.36
C PHE A 373 24.63 -7.98 5.77
N CYS A 374 25.37 -8.56 4.84
CA CYS A 374 26.30 -9.66 5.10
C CYS A 374 27.45 -9.23 6.02
N ALA A 375 27.97 -8.01 5.84
CA ALA A 375 28.97 -7.45 6.75
C ALA A 375 28.43 -7.35 8.19
N ILE A 376 27.21 -6.85 8.36
CA ILE A 376 26.61 -6.59 9.67
C ILE A 376 26.14 -7.88 10.36
N PHE A 377 25.37 -8.72 9.67
CA PHE A 377 24.63 -9.83 10.29
C PHE A 377 25.28 -11.20 10.09
N PHE A 378 25.99 -11.41 8.99
CA PHE A 378 26.60 -12.71 8.65
C PHE A 378 28.11 -12.74 8.89
N GLY A 379 28.61 -11.87 9.75
CA GLY A 379 29.98 -11.94 10.25
C GLY A 379 31.03 -11.33 9.33
N GLY A 380 30.68 -10.61 8.26
CA GLY A 380 31.71 -9.98 7.42
C GLY A 380 32.53 -8.90 8.15
N ILE A 381 31.94 -8.22 9.15
CA ILE A 381 32.68 -7.37 10.11
C ILE A 381 33.60 -8.24 10.97
N TRP A 382 33.14 -9.38 11.48
CA TRP A 382 33.96 -10.28 12.30
C TRP A 382 35.10 -10.94 11.52
N ASP A 383 34.89 -11.30 10.26
CA ASP A 383 35.92 -11.85 9.37
C ASP A 383 36.95 -10.79 8.99
N SER A 384 36.51 -9.54 8.78
CA SER A 384 37.40 -8.41 8.50
C SER A 384 38.22 -8.04 9.75
N LEU A 385 37.59 -8.06 10.93
CA LEU A 385 38.28 -7.90 12.21
C LEU A 385 39.23 -9.07 12.47
N ALA A 386 38.87 -10.32 12.18
CA ALA A 386 39.74 -11.49 12.35
C ALA A 386 40.98 -11.46 11.43
N LYS A 387 40.82 -10.94 10.20
CA LYS A 387 41.93 -10.67 9.27
C LYS A 387 42.86 -9.57 9.77
N ILE A 388 42.33 -8.54 10.43
CA ILE A 388 43.11 -7.42 10.98
C ILE A 388 43.76 -7.79 12.33
N LEU A 389 43.12 -8.63 13.15
CA LEU A 389 43.59 -9.09 14.47
C LEU A 389 44.51 -10.32 14.44
N GLY A 390 44.87 -10.84 13.26
CA GLY A 390 46.00 -11.76 13.14
C GLY A 390 45.80 -13.17 13.70
N ARG A 391 44.66 -13.82 13.44
CA ARG A 391 44.59 -15.29 13.55
C ARG A 391 44.98 -15.95 12.23
N GLY A 392 46.30 -16.18 12.08
CA GLY A 392 46.92 -17.29 11.37
C GLY A 392 46.48 -17.57 9.92
N GLN A 393 47.45 -17.46 9.00
CA GLN A 393 47.41 -18.19 7.74
C GLN A 393 47.03 -19.67 7.99
N ILE A 394 45.82 -20.07 7.62
CA ILE A 394 45.57 -21.46 7.25
C ILE A 394 45.90 -21.55 5.77
N LYS A 395 47.03 -22.17 5.46
CA LYS A 395 47.34 -22.66 4.11
C LYS A 395 46.24 -23.67 3.74
N GLU A 396 45.33 -23.31 2.84
CA GLU A 396 44.66 -24.30 2.01
C GLU A 396 45.53 -24.56 0.77
N GLY A 397 45.75 -25.84 0.52
CA GLY A 397 46.88 -26.35 -0.23
C GLY A 397 46.81 -26.11 -1.74
N GLU A 398 48.00 -25.97 -2.31
CA GLU A 398 48.26 -26.14 -3.74
C GLU A 398 47.80 -27.53 -4.20
N GLY A 399 46.62 -27.59 -4.82
CA GLY A 399 46.25 -28.66 -5.74
C GLY A 399 46.85 -28.38 -7.12
N LYS A 400 48.09 -28.83 -7.35
CA LYS A 400 48.63 -28.98 -8.70
C LYS A 400 47.82 -30.06 -9.42
N ASP A 401 46.86 -29.68 -10.26
CA ASP A 401 46.42 -30.57 -11.33
C ASP A 401 47.18 -30.26 -12.61
N ALA A 402 48.06 -31.21 -12.89
CA ALA A 402 48.94 -31.26 -14.03
C ALA A 402 48.16 -31.40 -15.35
N LYS A 403 48.70 -30.73 -16.38
CA LYS A 403 48.66 -31.18 -17.77
C LYS A 403 48.69 -32.70 -17.89
N LYS A 404 47.66 -33.28 -18.52
CA LYS A 404 47.70 -34.40 -19.48
C LYS A 404 46.46 -34.19 -20.37
N SER A 405 46.53 -33.86 -21.67
CA SER A 405 47.09 -34.63 -22.80
C SER A 405 46.89 -36.14 -22.63
N ASN A 406 45.74 -36.63 -23.07
CA ASN A 406 45.65 -37.45 -24.28
C ASN A 406 44.23 -37.38 -24.86
#